data_AF-A0A1J3DWX2-F1
#
_entry.id   AF-A0A1J3DWX2-F1
#
_cell.length_a   1.000
_cell.length_b   1.000
_cell.length_c   1.000
_cell.angle_alpha   90.00
_cell.angle_beta   90.00
_cell.angle_gamma   90.00
#
_symmetry.space_group_name_H-M   'P 1'
#
loop_
_entity.id
_entity.type
_entity.pdbx_description
1 polymer ?
#
loop_
_entity_poly.entity_id
_entity_poly.type
_entity_poly.pdbx_seq_one_letter_code
_entity_poly.pdbx_strand_id
1 'polypeptide(L)'
;MDDDYMSFGDEEEEEDCDYSDDDDHEEAEAESDLIQSSSRKPMSQVITKESIVAAQKEKLVRVMELLVVKESQARTLLIYHQW
;
A
#
# COMPACT_ATOMS: atom_id res chain seq x y z
N MET A 1 -37.46 11.32 -30.69
CA MET A 1 -35.99 11.21 -30.47
C MET A 1 -35.83 11.98 -29.19
N ASP A 2 -36.03 11.27 -28.10
CA ASP A 2 -36.19 11.84 -26.77
C ASP A 2 -35.08 11.20 -25.94
N ASP A 3 -34.10 12.05 -25.61
CA ASP A 3 -32.97 11.78 -24.74
C ASP A 3 -33.48 11.56 -23.31
N ASP A 4 -33.49 10.31 -22.86
CA ASP A 4 -33.53 9.98 -21.43
C ASP A 4 -32.21 9.30 -21.06
N TYR A 5 -31.21 10.16 -20.88
CA TYR A 5 -29.88 9.88 -20.35
C TYR A 5 -29.94 9.89 -18.81
N MET A 6 -29.51 8.77 -18.21
CA MET A 6 -29.10 8.59 -16.80
C MET A 6 -30.19 8.49 -15.71
N SER A 7 -30.31 7.31 -15.11
CA SER A 7 -30.28 7.12 -13.65
C SER A 7 -30.49 5.64 -13.25
N PHE A 8 -29.43 4.95 -12.86
CA PHE A 8 -29.46 3.86 -11.87
C PHE A 8 -28.00 3.70 -11.41
N GLY A 9 -27.62 4.14 -10.21
CA GLY A 9 -28.11 3.62 -8.95
C GLY A 9 -26.92 2.86 -8.38
N ASP A 10 -26.08 3.58 -7.65
CA ASP A 10 -24.89 3.05 -6.97
C ASP A 10 -25.37 2.09 -5.88
N GLU A 11 -25.13 0.80 -6.08
CA GLU A 11 -25.45 -0.26 -5.12
C GLU A 11 -24.14 -0.61 -4.39
N GLU A 12 -23.86 0.09 -3.30
CA GLU A 12 -22.92 -0.36 -2.27
C GLU A 12 -23.49 -1.62 -1.60
N GLU A 13 -22.83 -2.77 -1.73
CA GLU A 13 -22.99 -3.88 -0.79
C GLU A 13 -21.64 -4.51 -0.45
N GLU A 14 -21.53 -4.85 0.83
CA GLU A 14 -20.33 -4.79 1.63
C GLU A 14 -19.51 -6.08 1.67
N GLU A 15 -18.25 -5.86 1.98
CA GLU A 15 -17.18 -6.75 2.44
C GLU A 15 -17.63 -7.89 3.38
N ASP A 16 -17.38 -9.13 2.99
CA ASP A 16 -17.19 -10.25 3.94
C ASP A 16 -16.02 -11.12 3.46
N CYS A 17 -14.89 -10.97 4.13
CA CYS A 17 -13.68 -11.76 3.89
C CYS A 17 -13.10 -12.18 5.24
N ASP A 18 -13.79 -13.10 5.92
CA ASP A 18 -13.27 -13.83 7.07
C ASP A 18 -12.14 -14.77 6.64
N TYR A 19 -10.91 -14.42 7.02
CA TYR A 19 -9.78 -15.35 7.02
C TYR A 19 -9.22 -15.42 8.44
N SER A 20 -9.73 -16.39 9.19
CA SER A 20 -9.11 -16.87 10.43
C SER A 20 -7.76 -17.52 10.10
N ASP A 21 -6.67 -16.91 10.58
CA ASP A 21 -5.31 -17.47 10.56
C ASP A 21 -4.98 -17.97 11.97
N ASP A 22 -5.18 -19.27 12.16
CA ASP A 22 -4.65 -20.07 13.26
C ASP A 22 -3.31 -20.63 12.76
N ASP A 23 -2.20 -20.18 13.35
CA ASP A 23 -1.00 -21.01 13.43
C ASP A 23 -0.14 -20.59 14.62
N ASP A 24 -0.28 -21.40 15.66
CA ASP A 24 0.55 -21.52 16.85
C ASP A 24 1.92 -22.09 16.46
N HIS A 25 3.03 -21.40 16.76
CA HIS A 25 4.29 -22.12 16.96
C HIS A 25 5.33 -21.39 17.83
N GLU A 26 5.80 -22.15 18.80
CA GLU A 26 6.68 -21.84 19.94
C GLU A 26 8.08 -21.26 19.64
N GLU A 27 8.53 -20.56 20.70
CA GLU A 27 9.84 -20.06 21.11
C GLU A 27 11.04 -21.03 20.95
N ALA A 28 12.20 -20.50 20.57
CA ALA A 28 13.51 -21.04 20.98
C ALA A 28 14.62 -19.97 20.88
N GLU A 29 15.02 -19.44 22.04
CA GLU A 29 16.26 -18.68 22.25
C GLU A 29 17.49 -19.60 22.03
N ALA A 30 18.49 -19.12 21.29
CA ALA A 30 19.86 -19.65 21.37
C ALA A 30 20.87 -18.63 20.85
N GLU A 31 21.46 -17.93 21.82
CA GLU A 31 22.70 -17.16 21.72
C GLU A 31 23.87 -18.00 21.15
N SER A 32 24.52 -17.50 20.10
CA SER A 32 25.91 -17.85 19.79
C SER A 32 26.55 -16.77 18.93
N ASP A 33 27.29 -15.93 19.64
CA ASP A 33 28.41 -15.14 19.11
C ASP A 33 29.40 -16.03 18.35
N LEU A 34 30.12 -15.41 17.41
CA LEU A 34 31.23 -15.94 16.61
C LEU A 34 30.83 -16.70 15.34
N ILE A 35 30.62 -15.98 14.23
CA ILE A 35 31.44 -16.08 13.00
C ILE A 35 31.26 -14.77 12.22
N GLN A 36 32.29 -13.92 12.24
CA GLN A 36 32.44 -12.76 11.36
C GLN A 36 32.78 -13.24 9.94
N SER A 37 31.79 -13.82 9.26
CA SER A 37 31.77 -13.86 7.81
C SER A 37 31.09 -12.57 7.37
N SER A 38 31.64 -11.86 6.39
CA SER A 38 30.92 -10.78 5.71
C SER A 38 29.82 -11.38 4.81
N SER A 39 28.95 -12.20 5.40
CA SER A 39 27.63 -12.49 4.90
C SER A 39 26.84 -11.20 5.09
N ARG A 40 26.61 -10.46 4.00
CA ARG A 40 25.75 -9.28 4.03
C ARG A 40 24.36 -9.79 4.44
N LYS A 41 24.08 -9.76 5.74
CA LYS A 41 22.80 -10.17 6.31
C LYS A 41 21.69 -9.48 5.52
N PRO A 42 20.60 -10.18 5.18
CA PRO A 42 19.47 -9.53 4.54
C PRO A 42 19.07 -8.36 5.44
N MET A 43 19.27 -7.14 4.95
CA MET A 43 18.95 -5.93 5.68
C MET A 43 17.47 -5.67 5.43
N SER A 44 16.61 -6.31 6.22
CA SER A 44 15.21 -5.96 6.28
C SER A 44 15.07 -4.64 7.03
N GLN A 45 14.26 -3.73 6.48
CA GLN A 45 13.89 -2.50 7.15
C GLN A 45 12.41 -2.57 7.49
N VAL A 46 12.06 -2.33 8.75
CA VAL A 46 10.66 -2.23 9.17
C VAL A 46 10.12 -0.90 8.66
N ILE A 47 9.09 -0.97 7.82
CA ILE A 47 8.39 0.22 7.34
C ILE A 47 7.14 0.39 8.21
N THR A 48 7.05 1.52 8.89
CA THR A 48 5.89 1.85 9.71
C THR A 48 4.77 2.45 8.87
N LYS A 49 3.52 2.37 9.36
CA LYS A 49 2.34 2.88 8.63
C LYS A 49 2.47 4.37 8.33
N GLU A 50 2.99 5.14 9.29
CA GLU A 50 3.23 6.58 9.11
C GLU A 50 4.29 6.87 8.03
N SER A 51 5.33 6.05 7.92
CA SER A 51 6.34 6.19 6.86
C SER A 51 5.74 5.94 5.47
N ILE A 52 4.83 4.96 5.35
CA ILE A 52 4.14 4.68 4.09
C ILE A 52 3.29 5.88 3.67
N VAL A 53 2.47 6.38 4.59
CA VAL A 53 1.57 7.52 4.30
C VAL A 53 2.36 8.78 3.96
N ALA A 54 3.46 9.05 4.66
CA ALA A 54 4.33 10.18 4.36
C ALA A 54 4.93 10.09 2.95
N ALA A 55 5.47 8.92 2.57
CA ALA A 55 6.04 8.70 1.25
C ALA A 55 4.99 8.81 0.13
N GLN A 56 3.78 8.27 0.36
CA GLN A 56 2.67 8.39 -0.59
C GLN A 56 2.25 9.84 -0.81
N LYS A 57 2.14 10.63 0.25
CA LYS A 57 1.81 12.06 0.15
C LYS A 57 2.88 12.84 -0.60
N GLU A 58 4.17 12.58 -0.33
CA GLU A 58 5.27 13.23 -1.06
C GLU A 58 5.20 12.93 -2.55
N LYS A 59 5.05 11.66 -2.94
CA LYS A 59 4.90 11.26 -4.34
C LYS A 59 3.69 11.94 -5.00
N LEU A 60 2.55 11.98 -4.31
CA LEU A 60 1.32 12.58 -4.81
C LEU A 60 1.48 14.09 -5.06
N VAL A 61 2.04 14.82 -4.09
CA VAL A 61 2.33 16.27 -4.23
C VAL A 61 3.27 16.52 -5.41
N ARG A 62 4.34 15.73 -5.54
CA ARG A 62 5.27 15.86 -6.67
C ARG A 62 4.57 15.69 -8.02
N VAL A 63 3.67 14.72 -8.16
CA VAL A 63 2.89 14.52 -9.40
C VAL A 63 1.94 15.69 -9.67
N MET A 64 1.26 16.17 -8.63
CA MET A 64 0.37 17.33 -8.74
C MET A 64 1.12 18.59 -9.20
N GLU A 65 2.32 18.84 -8.67
CA GLU A 65 3.15 19.97 -9.05
C GLU A 65 3.71 19.84 -10.48
N LEU A 66 4.17 18.64 -10.87
CA LEU A 66 4.78 18.40 -12.18
C LEU A 66 3.77 18.48 -13.33
N LEU A 67 2.55 17.97 -13.11
CA LEU A 67 1.53 17.89 -14.15
C LEU A 67 0.46 18.98 -14.00
N VAL A 68 0.50 19.77 -12.93
CA VAL A 68 -0.48 20.81 -12.60
C VAL A 68 -1.91 20.24 -12.61
N VAL A 69 -2.08 19.11 -11.91
CA VAL A 69 -3.35 18.38 -11.82
C VAL A 69 -3.89 18.37 -10.40
N LYS A 70 -5.19 18.07 -10.26
CA LYS A 70 -5.81 17.88 -8.95
C LYS A 70 -5.39 16.53 -8.34
N GLU A 71 -5.54 16.43 -7.01
CA GLU A 71 -5.20 15.23 -6.24
C GLU A 71 -5.88 13.96 -6.77
N SER A 72 -7.16 14.04 -7.14
CA SER A 72 -7.91 12.90 -7.68
C SER A 72 -7.29 12.37 -8.98
N GLN A 73 -6.95 13.26 -9.90
CA GLN A 73 -6.33 12.91 -11.17
C GLN A 73 -4.93 12.34 -10.97
N ALA A 74 -4.13 12.94 -10.06
CA ALA A 74 -2.82 12.41 -9.72
C ALA A 74 -2.90 11.00 -9.11
N ARG A 75 -3.87 10.73 -8.22
CA ARG A 75 -4.12 9.38 -7.68
C ARG A 75 -4.49 8.39 -8.79
N THR A 76 -5.41 8.75 -9.68
CA THR A 76 -5.78 7.89 -10.81
C THR A 76 -4.59 7.58 -11.70
N LEU A 77 -3.73 8.56 -11.99
CA LEU A 77 -2.52 8.36 -12.80
C LEU A 77 -1.52 7.44 -12.12
N LEU A 78 -1.28 7.61 -10.81
CA LEU A 78 -0.38 6.74 -10.04
C LEU A 78 -0.87 5.29 -10.07
N ILE A 79 -2.16 5.06 -9.85
CA ILE A 79 -2.77 3.72 -9.91
C ILE A 79 -2.67 3.14 -11.33
N TYR A 80 -3.00 3.94 -12.35
CA TYR A 80 -2.95 3.51 -13.75
C TYR A 80 -1.55 3.03 -14.18
N HIS A 81 -0.52 3.70 -13.66
CA HIS A 81 0.87 3.33 -13.93
C HIS A 81 1.46 2.33 -12.91
N GLN A 82 0.67 1.83 -11.95
CA GLN A 82 1.08 0.88 -10.90
C GLN A 82 2.17 1.44 -9.95
N TRP A 83 2.05 2.72 -9.56
CA TRP A 83 2.99 3.45 -8.68
C TRP A 83 2.50 3.72 -7.26
#